data_AF-A0A101WMW7-F1
#
_entry.id   AF-A0A101WMW7-F1
#
_cell.length_a   1.000
_cell.length_b   1.000
_cell.length_c   1.000
_cell.angle_alpha   90.00
_cell.angle_beta   90.00
_cell.angle_gamma   90.00
#
_symmetry.space_group_name_H-M   'P 1'
#
loop_
_entity.id
_entity.type
_entity.pdbx_description
1 polymer ?
#
loop_
_entity_poly.entity_id
_entity_poly.type
_entity_poly.pdbx_seq_one_letter_code
_entity_poly.pdbx_strand_id
1 'polypeptide(L)' 'MADVPYEAAYAGYKDWFVEEYRRPGYTFEVGIGRNPIPISQFGTIYRENEEVMLLAPIV' A
#
# COMPACT_ATOMS: atom_id res chain seq x y z
N MET A 1 8.42 1.04 -26.50
CA MET A 1 7.92 1.82 -25.35
C MET A 1 6.98 0.91 -24.60
N ALA A 2 7.16 0.75 -23.29
CA ALA A 2 6.23 -0.04 -22.50
C ALA A 2 4.84 0.59 -22.58
N ASP A 3 3.82 -0.21 -22.85
CA ASP A 3 2.42 0.19 -22.87
C ASP A 3 1.94 0.31 -21.41
N VAL A 4 2.33 1.42 -20.77
CA VAL A 4 1.99 1.70 -19.37
C VAL A 4 0.73 2.57 -19.37
N PRO A 5 -0.34 2.19 -18.64
CA PRO A 5 -1.53 3.03 -18.49
C PRO A 5 -1.14 4.45 -18.07
N TYR A 6 -1.81 5.46 -18.63
CA TYR A 6 -1.48 6.87 -18.36
C TYR A 6 -1.51 7.19 -16.85
N GLU A 7 -2.40 6.55 -16.08
CA GLU A 7 -2.44 6.73 -14.63
C GLU A 7 -1.21 6.16 -13.90
N ALA A 8 -0.59 5.12 -14.47
CA ALA A 8 0.66 4.53 -13.96
C ALA A 8 1.91 5.26 -14.49
N ALA A 9 1.74 6.28 -15.34
CA ALA A 9 2.84 7.12 -15.81
C ALA A 9 3.32 8.15 -14.77
N TYR A 10 2.58 8.32 -13.67
CA TYR A 10 2.93 9.21 -12.56
C TYR A 10 3.46 8.42 -11.37
N ALA A 11 4.50 8.96 -10.72
CA ALA A 11 5.01 8.44 -9.46
C ALA A 11 3.90 8.51 -8.39
N GLY A 12 3.73 7.43 -7.62
CA GLY A 12 2.69 7.35 -6.59
C GLY A 12 3.09 8.10 -5.32
N TYR A 13 2.16 8.21 -4.36
CA TYR A 13 2.43 8.85 -3.06
C TYR A 13 3.66 8.28 -2.36
N LYS A 14 3.82 6.94 -2.41
CA LYS A 14 4.99 6.23 -1.87
C LYS A 14 6.30 6.75 -2.47
N ASP A 15 6.33 6.94 -3.79
CA ASP A 15 7.55 7.33 -4.50
C ASP A 15 7.93 8.78 -4.15
N TRP A 16 6.95 9.69 -4.13
CA TRP A 16 7.15 11.06 -3.65
C TRP A 16 7.63 11.10 -2.19
N PHE A 17 7.04 10.29 -1.31
CA PHE A 17 7.43 10.24 0.11
C PHE A 17 8.88 9.78 0.28
N VAL A 18 9.31 8.77 -0.47
CA VAL A 18 10.69 8.28 -0.46
C VAL A 18 11.64 9.35 -1.01
N GLU A 19 11.26 10.04 -2.09
CA GLU A 19 12.08 11.09 -2.71
C GLU A 19 12.29 12.29 -1.76
N GLU A 20 11.20 12.80 -1.20
CA GLU A 20 11.18 14.01 -0.36
C GLU A 20 11.81 13.77 1.01
N TYR A 21 11.37 12.72 1.72
CA TYR A 21 11.75 12.52 3.12
C TYR A 21 12.91 11.55 3.31
N ARG A 22 13.31 10.83 2.25
CA ARG A 22 14.37 9.80 2.32
C ARG A 22 14.10 8.74 3.40
N ARG A 23 12.81 8.46 3.65
CA ARG A 23 12.34 7.43 4.58
C ARG A 23 11.75 6.24 3.82
N PRO A 24 11.74 5.03 4.40
CA PRO A 24 11.09 3.87 3.79
C PRO A 24 9.59 4.13 3.55
N GLY A 25 9.13 3.90 2.31
CA GLY A 25 7.73 4.02 1.92
C GLY A 25 7.17 2.68 1.47
N TYR A 26 5.93 2.37 1.89
CA TYR A 26 5.26 1.09 1.60
C TYR A 26 3.85 1.32 1.05
N THR A 27 3.41 0.37 0.22
CA THR A 27 2.01 0.25 -0.22
C THR A 27 1.53 -1.14 0.19
N PHE A 28 0.52 -1.21 1.04
CA PHE A 28 -0.09 -2.47 1.48
C PHE A 28 -1.39 -2.70 0.69
N GLU A 29 -1.32 -3.59 -0.30
CA GLU A 29 -2.49 -4.03 -1.06
C GLU A 29 -3.09 -5.26 -0.38
N VAL A 30 -4.30 -5.14 0.17
CA VAL A 30 -4.93 -6.16 1.00
C VAL A 30 -6.35 -6.50 0.52
N GLY A 31 -6.81 -7.68 0.94
CA GLY A 31 -8.10 -8.22 0.53
C GLY A 31 -7.98 -9.10 -0.71
N ILE A 32 -8.81 -10.14 -0.75
CA ILE A 32 -8.81 -11.15 -1.82
C ILE A 32 -10.15 -11.10 -2.55
N GLY A 33 -10.11 -11.03 -3.87
CA GLY A 33 -11.28 -11.02 -4.75
C GLY A 33 -11.37 -9.76 -5.59
N ARG A 34 -12.60 -9.35 -5.91
CA ARG A 34 -12.89 -8.17 -6.73
C ARG A 34 -13.59 -7.12 -5.87
N ASN A 35 -13.14 -5.88 -5.97
CA ASN A 35 -13.78 -4.73 -5.33
C ASN A 35 -15.29 -4.66 -5.73
N PRO A 36 -16.25 -4.59 -4.79
CA PRO A 36 -16.08 -4.52 -3.33
C PRO A 36 -15.69 -5.85 -2.67
N ILE A 37 -14.62 -5.80 -1.87
CA ILE A 37 -14.14 -6.95 -1.09
C ILE A 37 -15.12 -7.23 0.07
N PRO A 38 -15.43 -8.50 0.39
CA PRO A 38 -16.28 -8.85 1.53
C PRO A 38 -15.78 -8.27 2.86
N ILE A 39 -16.67 -7.58 3.60
CA ILE A 39 -16.37 -6.98 4.91
C ILE A 39 -15.95 -8.03 5.95
N SER A 40 -16.32 -9.29 5.76
CA SER A 40 -15.89 -10.41 6.60
C SER A 40 -14.37 -10.59 6.63
N GLN A 41 -13.64 -10.10 5.61
CA GLN A 41 -12.17 -10.14 5.58
C GLN A 41 -11.52 -9.11 6.51
N PHE A 42 -12.26 -8.06 6.94
CA PHE A 42 -11.70 -6.95 7.71
C PHE A 42 -10.94 -7.42 8.96
N GLY A 43 -11.52 -8.33 9.74
CA GLY A 43 -10.87 -8.82 10.96
C GLY A 43 -9.57 -9.55 10.69
N THR A 44 -9.46 -10.29 9.59
CA THR A 44 -8.22 -10.98 9.20
C THR A 44 -7.19 -10.00 8.66
N ILE A 45 -7.60 -9.11 7.76
CA ILE A 45 -6.74 -8.05 7.21
C ILE A 45 -6.12 -7.22 8.35
N TYR A 46 -6.92 -6.81 9.33
CA TYR A 46 -6.43 -6.03 10.45
C TYR A 46 -5.37 -6.79 11.26
N ARG A 47 -5.69 -8.02 11.69
CA ARG A 47 -4.76 -8.82 12.50
C ARG A 47 -3.44 -9.11 11.78
N GLU A 48 -3.48 -9.38 10.48
CA GLU A 48 -2.29 -9.68 9.70
C GLU A 48 -1.40 -8.46 9.43
N ASN A 49 -1.95 -7.24 9.52
CA ASN A 49 -1.23 -6.00 9.24
C ASN A 49 -0.97 -5.14 10.49
N GLU A 50 -1.44 -5.55 11.67
CA GLU A 50 -1.31 -4.78 12.92
C GLU A 50 0.15 -4.48 13.25
N GLU A 51 1.02 -5.49 13.20
CA GLU A 51 2.43 -5.35 13.54
C GLU A 51 3.14 -4.32 12.65
N VAL A 52 2.92 -4.37 11.34
CA VAL A 52 3.58 -3.45 10.41
C VAL A 52 3.04 -2.01 10.56
N MET A 53 1.76 -1.84 10.89
CA MET A 53 1.20 -0.51 11.19
C MET A 53 1.85 0.13 12.44
N LEU A 54 2.25 -0.69 13.41
CA LEU A 54 2.90 -0.22 14.64
C LEU A 54 4.41 -0.01 14.47
N LEU A 55 5.09 -0.89 13.72
CA LEU A 55 6.55 -0.88 13.62
C LEU A 55 7.07 0.06 12.52
N ALA A 56 6.40 0.13 11.36
CA ALA A 56 6.87 0.94 10.23
C ALA A 56 7.12 2.43 10.55
N PRO A 57 6.37 3.10 11.45
CA PRO A 57 6.64 4.49 11.80
C PRO A 57 7.90 4.70 12.68
N ILE A 58 8.33 3.65 13.39
CA ILE A 58 9.38 3.70 14.42
C ILE A 58 10.76 3.35 13.82
N VAL A 59 10.78 2.57 12.75
CA VAL A 59 12.01 2.16 12.04
C VAL A 59 12.45 3.16 10.97
#